data_AF-A0A0A8H0I1-F1
#
_entry.id   AF-A0A0A8H0I1-F1
#
_cell.length_a   1.000
_cell.length_b   1.000
_cell.length_c   1.000
_cell.angle_alpha   90.00
_cell.angle_beta   90.00
_cell.angle_gamma   90.00
#
_symmetry.space_group_name_H-M   'P 1'
#
loop_
_entity.id
_entity.type
_entity.pdbx_description
1 polymer ?
#
loop_
_entity_poly.entity_id
_entity_poly.type
_entity_poly.pdbx_seq_one_letter_code
_entity_poly.pdbx_strand_id
1 'polypeptide(L)'
;MRFLVIAFIGIFVYANIYEDLNDFAYNKQNTLNLNANQALFLEYKKNKQACVDIVLAKDKVYVVKIYPLCENLNKKSLNEYLNTQFISLYTKDLSKLRREIAEIKNIMRDFMIYYTLNQSFTNDIKKMSKNGKLQVYNKLDEKKGGKILYKINNKACVIFDLYLDENLQASMQISGMENLDKACMELISSPEFKDLSFSKKDMRKYKLKN
;
A
#
# COMPACT_ATOMS: atom_id res chain seq x y z
N MET A 1 -9.99 -36.48 -16.29
CA MET A 1 -9.36 -35.27 -15.73
C MET A 1 -10.18 -34.00 -16.04
N ARG A 2 -11.38 -33.87 -15.46
CA ARG A 2 -12.22 -32.65 -15.64
C ARG A 2 -12.84 -32.11 -14.34
N PHE A 3 -12.62 -32.78 -13.20
CA PHE A 3 -13.17 -32.36 -11.91
C PHE A 3 -12.20 -31.58 -11.01
N LEU A 4 -10.95 -31.35 -11.47
CA LEU A 4 -9.91 -30.71 -10.65
C LEU A 4 -9.80 -29.19 -10.87
N VAL A 5 -10.52 -28.63 -11.84
CA VAL A 5 -10.44 -27.19 -12.20
C VAL A 5 -11.43 -26.33 -11.40
N ILE A 6 -12.49 -26.92 -10.84
CA ILE A 6 -13.54 -26.15 -10.13
C ILE A 6 -13.15 -25.89 -8.65
N ALA A 7 -12.23 -26.67 -8.08
CA ALA A 7 -11.81 -26.51 -6.68
C ALA A 7 -10.89 -25.31 -6.42
N PHE A 8 -10.23 -24.75 -7.44
CA PHE A 8 -9.31 -23.62 -7.26
C PHE A 8 -9.94 -22.24 -7.38
N ILE A 9 -11.13 -22.11 -7.99
CA ILE A 9 -11.81 -20.81 -8.13
C ILE A 9 -12.40 -20.33 -6.79
N GLY A 10 -12.69 -21.25 -5.87
CA GLY A 10 -13.16 -20.93 -4.52
C GLY A 10 -12.11 -20.24 -3.65
N ILE A 11 -10.81 -20.50 -3.85
CA ILE A 11 -9.76 -20.02 -2.94
C ILE A 11 -9.39 -18.56 -3.22
N PHE A 12 -9.58 -18.07 -4.45
CA PHE A 12 -9.25 -16.68 -4.83
C PHE A 12 -10.27 -15.63 -4.37
N VAL A 13 -11.49 -16.03 -3.98
CA VAL A 13 -12.50 -15.08 -3.49
C VAL A 13 -12.30 -14.74 -2.01
N TYR A 14 -11.72 -15.64 -1.22
CA TYR A 14 -11.51 -15.46 0.22
C TYR A 14 -10.20 -14.74 0.58
N ALA A 15 -9.17 -14.81 -0.27
CA ALA A 15 -7.93 -14.04 -0.07
C ALA A 15 -8.18 -12.52 -0.13
N ASN A 16 -9.25 -12.11 -0.81
CA ASN A 16 -9.52 -10.70 -1.11
C ASN A 16 -10.10 -9.94 0.10
N ILE A 17 -10.91 -10.58 0.96
CA ILE A 17 -11.61 -9.85 2.02
C ILE A 17 -10.73 -9.49 3.21
N TYR A 18 -9.75 -10.32 3.57
CA TYR A 18 -8.82 -10.01 4.66
C TYR A 18 -7.84 -8.92 4.24
N GLU A 19 -7.44 -8.90 2.97
CA GLU A 19 -6.68 -7.80 2.38
C GLU A 19 -7.52 -6.51 2.35
N ASP A 20 -8.77 -6.58 1.89
CA ASP A 20 -9.69 -5.44 1.91
C ASP A 20 -9.94 -4.91 3.34
N LEU A 21 -10.04 -5.79 4.34
CA LEU A 21 -10.19 -5.42 5.75
C LEU A 21 -8.91 -4.80 6.32
N ASN A 22 -7.73 -5.25 5.91
CA ASN A 22 -6.46 -4.59 6.25
C ASN A 22 -6.44 -3.18 5.66
N ASP A 23 -6.80 -3.03 4.39
CA ASP A 23 -6.83 -1.75 3.69
C ASP A 23 -7.86 -0.79 4.34
N PHE A 24 -9.01 -1.33 4.75
CA PHE A 24 -10.01 -0.60 5.55
C PHE A 24 -9.43 -0.12 6.88
N ALA A 25 -8.69 -0.96 7.60
CA ALA A 25 -8.07 -0.61 8.88
C ALA A 25 -6.98 0.46 8.75
N TYR A 26 -6.17 0.41 7.68
CA TYR A 26 -5.20 1.46 7.37
C TYR A 26 -5.87 2.81 7.10
N ASN A 27 -6.95 2.81 6.32
CA ASN A 27 -7.61 4.04 5.90
C ASN A 27 -8.63 4.58 6.93
N LYS A 28 -9.05 3.76 7.91
CA LYS A 28 -10.06 4.08 8.92
C LYS A 28 -11.35 4.66 8.33
N GLN A 29 -11.81 4.12 7.19
CA GLN A 29 -12.96 4.65 6.43
C GLN A 29 -14.30 4.31 7.10
N ASN A 30 -15.31 5.18 6.93
CA ASN A 30 -16.72 4.95 7.28
C ASN A 30 -17.02 4.43 8.70
N THR A 31 -16.68 5.24 9.70
CA THR A 31 -17.24 5.09 11.05
C THR A 31 -18.58 5.81 11.15
N LEU A 32 -19.64 5.11 11.50
CA LEU A 32 -20.78 5.77 12.14
C LEU A 32 -20.29 6.18 13.53
N ASN A 33 -20.07 7.48 13.71
CA ASN A 33 -19.57 8.05 14.95
C ASN A 33 -20.72 8.04 15.99
N LEU A 34 -21.07 6.85 16.46
CA LEU A 34 -22.01 6.69 17.56
C LEU A 34 -21.26 7.12 18.82
N ASN A 35 -21.60 8.32 19.32
CA ASN A 35 -21.03 8.95 20.53
C ASN A 35 -21.28 8.11 21.79
N ALA A 36 -20.60 6.99 21.93
CA ALA A 36 -20.38 6.32 23.19
C ALA A 36 -18.88 6.08 23.30
N ASN A 37 -18.24 6.62 24.33
CA ASN A 37 -16.79 6.64 24.57
C ASN A 37 -16.11 5.24 24.63
N GLN A 38 -16.78 4.17 24.23
CA GLN A 38 -16.39 2.78 24.45
C GLN A 38 -16.56 1.86 23.23
N ALA A 39 -17.25 2.27 22.15
CA ALA A 39 -17.43 1.42 20.97
C ALA A 39 -17.63 2.20 19.66
N LEU A 40 -17.00 1.73 18.58
CA LEU A 40 -17.16 2.22 17.20
C LEU A 40 -17.91 1.21 16.35
N PHE A 41 -18.90 1.67 15.59
CA PHE A 41 -19.59 0.84 14.60
C PHE A 41 -18.97 1.06 13.22
N LEU A 42 -18.53 -0.03 12.60
CA LEU A 42 -17.82 -0.07 11.33
C LEU A 42 -18.65 -0.89 10.34
N GLU A 43 -19.02 -0.27 9.23
CA GLU A 43 -19.69 -0.94 8.11
C GLU A 43 -18.68 -1.16 6.98
N TYR A 44 -18.22 -2.39 6.81
CA TYR A 44 -17.39 -2.76 5.68
C TYR A 44 -18.27 -3.05 4.45
N LYS A 45 -17.99 -2.34 3.36
CA LYS A 45 -18.70 -2.47 2.09
C LYS A 45 -17.80 -3.08 1.02
N LYS A 46 -18.35 -4.04 0.27
CA LYS A 46 -17.74 -4.59 -0.94
C LYS A 46 -18.56 -4.16 -2.15
N ASN A 47 -17.91 -3.59 -3.17
CA ASN A 47 -18.60 -3.05 -4.36
C ASN A 47 -19.74 -2.07 -4.02
N LYS A 48 -19.55 -1.21 -3.01
CA LYS A 48 -20.55 -0.26 -2.48
C LYS A 48 -21.79 -0.89 -1.81
N GLN A 49 -21.82 -2.20 -1.62
CA GLN A 49 -22.88 -2.92 -0.91
C GLN A 49 -22.39 -3.38 0.48
N ALA A 50 -23.28 -3.40 1.47
CA ALA A 50 -22.96 -3.87 2.82
C ALA A 50 -22.51 -5.33 2.79
N CYS A 51 -21.41 -5.64 3.47
CA CYS A 51 -20.80 -6.97 3.52
C CYS A 51 -20.71 -7.47 4.97
N VAL A 52 -20.06 -6.71 5.86
CA VAL A 52 -19.96 -7.06 7.29
C VAL A 52 -20.11 -5.81 8.15
N ASP A 53 -20.96 -5.90 9.16
CA ASP A 53 -21.07 -4.91 10.24
C ASP A 53 -20.29 -5.39 11.46
N ILE A 54 -19.48 -4.49 12.00
CA ILE A 54 -18.53 -4.78 13.07
C ILE A 54 -18.67 -3.72 14.16
N VAL A 55 -18.62 -4.16 15.42
CA VAL A 55 -18.46 -3.29 16.58
C VAL A 55 -17.05 -3.46 17.13
N LEU A 56 -16.30 -2.35 17.15
CA LEU A 56 -14.99 -2.24 17.76
C LEU A 56 -15.14 -1.64 19.16
N ALA A 57 -15.00 -2.47 20.19
CA ALA A 57 -14.81 -2.04 21.56
C ALA A 57 -13.31 -1.83 21.86
N LYS A 58 -12.97 -1.32 23.05
CA LYS A 58 -11.59 -0.93 23.43
C LYS A 58 -10.52 -1.99 23.12
N ASP A 59 -10.82 -3.27 23.32
CA ASP A 59 -9.90 -4.39 23.22
C ASP A 59 -10.47 -5.59 22.44
N LYS A 60 -11.69 -5.47 21.91
CA LYS A 60 -12.38 -6.55 21.20
C LYS A 60 -13.16 -6.07 20.00
N VAL A 61 -13.30 -6.95 19.04
CA VAL A 61 -14.05 -6.75 17.81
C VAL A 61 -15.14 -7.81 17.69
N TYR A 62 -16.37 -7.38 17.45
CA TYR A 62 -17.52 -8.25 17.35
C TYR A 62 -18.17 -8.12 15.97
N VAL A 63 -18.37 -9.23 15.28
CA VAL A 63 -19.21 -9.27 14.08
C VAL A 63 -20.68 -9.19 14.48
N VAL A 64 -21.33 -8.08 14.14
CA VAL A 64 -22.76 -7.85 14.37
C VAL A 64 -23.58 -8.60 13.33
N LYS A 65 -23.22 -8.41 12.05
CA LYS A 65 -23.97 -8.98 10.94
C LYS A 65 -23.04 -9.28 9.76
N ILE A 66 -23.28 -10.42 9.13
CA ILE A 66 -22.71 -10.76 7.82
C ILE A 66 -23.88 -10.70 6.83
N TYR A 67 -23.73 -9.91 5.77
CA TYR A 67 -24.76 -9.75 4.75
C TYR A 67 -24.65 -10.84 3.67
N PRO A 68 -25.71 -11.09 2.87
CA PRO A 68 -25.71 -12.13 1.84
C PRO A 68 -24.51 -12.10 0.89
N LEU A 69 -24.01 -10.90 0.56
CA LEU A 69 -22.82 -10.70 -0.28
C LEU A 69 -21.57 -11.42 0.27
N CYS A 70 -21.53 -11.67 1.58
CA CYS A 70 -20.41 -12.20 2.32
C CYS A 70 -20.81 -13.38 3.23
N GLU A 71 -21.96 -14.00 2.99
CA GLU A 71 -22.53 -15.06 3.85
C GLU A 71 -21.64 -16.31 3.94
N ASN A 72 -20.83 -16.57 2.91
CA ASN A 72 -19.88 -17.68 2.90
C ASN A 72 -18.66 -17.48 3.82
N LEU A 73 -18.53 -16.34 4.50
CA LEU A 73 -17.45 -16.13 5.45
C LEU A 73 -17.65 -16.97 6.72
N ASN A 74 -16.61 -17.73 7.07
CA ASN A 74 -16.59 -18.43 8.34
C ASN A 74 -16.52 -17.42 9.49
N LYS A 75 -17.61 -17.30 10.26
CA LYS A 75 -17.71 -16.37 11.39
C LYS A 75 -16.63 -16.57 12.45
N LYS A 76 -16.19 -17.82 12.71
CA LYS A 76 -15.15 -18.13 13.70
C LYS A 76 -13.80 -17.59 13.23
N SER A 77 -13.39 -17.92 12.00
CA SER A 77 -12.13 -17.44 11.42
C SER A 77 -12.11 -15.93 11.26
N LEU A 78 -13.23 -15.32 10.86
CA LEU A 78 -13.36 -13.87 10.76
C LEU A 78 -13.20 -13.21 12.13
N ASN A 79 -13.87 -13.70 13.17
CA ASN A 79 -13.72 -13.18 14.53
C ASN A 79 -12.28 -13.30 15.05
N GLU A 80 -11.61 -14.42 14.78
CA GLU A 80 -10.22 -14.64 15.17
C GLU A 80 -9.29 -13.61 14.50
N TYR A 81 -9.40 -13.44 13.18
CA TYR A 81 -8.66 -12.41 12.45
C TYR A 81 -8.95 -11.00 12.99
N LEU A 82 -10.22 -10.67 13.22
CA LEU A 82 -10.63 -9.34 13.66
C LEU A 82 -10.06 -8.99 15.04
N ASN A 83 -10.05 -9.96 15.97
CA ASN A 83 -9.55 -9.77 17.33
C ASN A 83 -8.02 -9.91 17.47
N THR A 84 -7.32 -10.39 16.44
CA THR A 84 -5.85 -10.53 16.49
C THR A 84 -5.15 -9.50 15.60
N GLN A 85 -5.43 -9.50 14.30
CA GLN A 85 -4.71 -8.70 13.32
C GLN A 85 -5.38 -7.34 13.09
N PHE A 86 -6.69 -7.32 12.84
CA PHE A 86 -7.41 -6.11 12.47
C PHE A 86 -7.40 -5.05 13.57
N ILE A 87 -7.74 -5.42 14.82
CA ILE A 87 -7.79 -4.45 15.93
C ILE A 87 -6.43 -3.79 16.19
N SER A 88 -5.34 -4.57 16.09
CA SER A 88 -3.99 -4.05 16.25
C SER A 88 -3.64 -3.04 15.16
N LEU A 89 -4.12 -3.24 13.93
CA LEU A 89 -3.86 -2.34 12.82
C LEU A 89 -4.73 -1.09 12.90
N TYR A 90 -6.02 -1.24 13.19
CA TYR A 90 -7.00 -0.16 13.24
C TYR A 90 -6.70 0.86 14.36
N THR A 91 -6.30 0.37 15.54
CA THR A 91 -6.00 1.22 16.70
C THR A 91 -4.62 1.87 16.65
N LYS A 92 -3.76 1.43 15.72
CA LYS A 92 -2.39 1.91 15.60
C LYS A 92 -2.32 3.40 15.23
N ASP A 93 -1.30 4.08 15.77
CA ASP A 93 -0.88 5.38 15.25
C ASP A 93 -0.15 5.21 13.90
N LEU A 94 -0.76 5.75 12.85
CA LEU A 94 -0.25 5.72 11.48
C LEU A 94 0.51 7.01 11.12
N SER A 95 0.76 7.91 12.07
CA SER A 95 1.43 9.20 11.83
C SER A 95 2.83 9.04 11.23
N LYS A 96 3.59 8.03 11.67
CA LYS A 96 4.91 7.73 11.10
C LYS A 96 4.78 7.22 9.67
N LEU A 97 3.91 6.23 9.44
CA LEU A 97 3.64 5.68 8.11
C LEU A 97 3.25 6.77 7.11
N ARG A 98 2.30 7.64 7.47
CA ARG A 98 1.85 8.75 6.62
C ARG A 98 2.98 9.74 6.30
N ARG A 99 3.90 9.98 7.25
CA ARG A 99 5.09 10.81 7.02
C ARG A 99 6.03 10.17 6.00
N GLU A 100 6.29 8.86 6.10
CA GLU A 100 7.13 8.14 5.12
C GLU A 100 6.49 8.16 3.72
N ILE A 101 5.17 7.96 3.60
CA ILE A 101 4.44 8.07 2.33
C ILE A 101 4.53 9.47 1.74
N ALA A 102 4.32 10.51 2.55
CA ALA A 102 4.43 11.89 2.10
C ALA A 102 5.84 12.22 1.60
N GLU A 103 6.86 11.70 2.28
CA GLU A 103 8.25 11.86 1.90
C GLU A 103 8.56 11.18 0.55
N ILE A 104 8.06 9.96 0.33
CA ILE A 104 8.14 9.27 -0.96
C ILE A 104 7.47 10.09 -2.07
N LYS A 105 6.26 10.61 -1.84
CA LYS A 105 5.55 11.46 -2.80
C LYS A 105 6.33 12.76 -3.13
N ASN A 106 7.00 13.34 -2.13
CA ASN A 106 7.86 14.51 -2.35
C ASN A 106 9.09 14.16 -3.19
N ILE A 107 9.75 13.03 -2.92
CA ILE A 107 10.88 12.55 -3.73
C ILE A 107 10.46 12.30 -5.19
N MET A 108 9.29 11.70 -5.41
CA MET A 108 8.74 11.53 -6.76
C MET A 108 8.60 12.88 -7.48
N ARG A 109 8.05 13.88 -6.79
CA ARG A 109 7.87 15.23 -7.32
C ARG A 109 9.21 15.89 -7.63
N ASP A 110 10.18 15.76 -6.74
CA ASP A 110 11.55 16.26 -6.92
C ASP A 110 12.17 15.69 -8.22
N PHE A 111 12.04 14.37 -8.44
CA PHE A 111 12.55 13.70 -9.64
C PHE A 111 11.87 14.20 -10.91
N MET A 112 10.54 14.37 -10.88
CA MET A 112 9.77 14.92 -11.99
C MET A 112 10.16 16.37 -12.31
N ILE A 113 10.32 17.21 -11.28
CA ILE A 113 10.74 18.62 -11.45
C ILE A 113 12.13 18.68 -12.06
N TYR A 114 13.09 17.94 -11.51
CA TYR A 114 14.45 17.92 -12.03
C TYR A 114 14.47 17.51 -13.51
N TYR A 115 13.80 16.42 -13.86
CA TYR A 115 13.78 15.94 -15.25
C TYR A 115 13.09 16.95 -16.17
N THR A 116 12.00 17.58 -15.72
CA THR A 116 11.30 18.62 -16.49
C THR A 116 12.21 19.80 -16.80
N LEU A 117 13.07 20.21 -15.86
CA LEU A 117 13.97 21.35 -16.04
C LEU A 117 15.20 21.01 -16.89
N ASN A 118 15.77 19.82 -16.73
CA ASN A 118 17.06 19.45 -17.35
C ASN A 118 16.91 18.59 -18.61
N GLN A 119 15.73 17.98 -18.82
CA GLN A 119 15.44 17.04 -19.90
C GLN A 119 16.40 15.84 -19.97
N SER A 120 17.01 15.50 -18.83
CA SER A 120 17.95 14.39 -18.68
C SER A 120 17.86 13.82 -17.26
N PHE A 121 18.38 12.59 -17.09
CA PHE A 121 18.66 12.08 -15.76
C PHE A 121 19.92 12.74 -15.20
N THR A 122 20.36 12.30 -14.03
CA THR A 122 21.55 12.83 -13.37
C THR A 122 22.50 11.71 -13.01
N ASN A 123 23.79 12.02 -12.86
CA ASN A 123 24.76 11.15 -12.21
C ASN A 123 24.84 11.36 -10.69
N ASP A 124 24.22 12.42 -10.15
CA ASP A 124 24.23 12.76 -8.72
C ASP A 124 22.80 12.96 -8.20
N ILE A 125 22.36 12.01 -7.38
CA ILE A 125 21.03 12.03 -6.76
C ILE A 125 20.73 13.32 -6.00
N LYS A 126 21.75 14.00 -5.45
CA LYS A 126 21.58 15.25 -4.69
C LYS A 126 21.10 16.41 -5.56
N LYS A 127 21.33 16.35 -6.88
CA LYS A 127 20.79 17.32 -7.84
C LYS A 127 19.28 17.13 -8.04
N MET A 128 18.79 15.90 -7.89
CA MET A 128 17.36 15.57 -7.99
C MET A 128 16.63 15.80 -6.67
N SER A 129 17.12 15.25 -5.56
CA SER A 129 16.50 15.41 -4.24
C SER A 129 17.55 15.46 -3.14
N LYS A 130 17.35 16.34 -2.16
CA LYS A 130 18.24 16.48 -0.99
C LYS A 130 17.88 15.52 0.15
N ASN A 131 16.96 14.60 -0.10
CA ASN A 131 16.48 13.68 0.92
C ASN A 131 17.59 12.72 1.40
N GLY A 132 17.89 12.75 2.70
CA GLY A 132 18.95 11.96 3.31
C GLY A 132 18.70 10.45 3.40
N LYS A 133 17.47 9.99 3.13
CA LYS A 133 17.11 8.56 3.13
C LYS A 133 17.39 7.88 1.79
N LEU A 134 17.81 8.63 0.78
CA LEU A 134 18.08 8.10 -0.56
C LEU A 134 19.50 7.56 -0.69
N GLN A 135 19.63 6.42 -1.37
CA GLN A 135 20.91 5.85 -1.78
C GLN A 135 20.84 5.37 -3.22
N VAL A 136 21.84 5.73 -4.04
CA VAL A 136 21.99 5.19 -5.38
C VAL A 136 22.33 3.69 -5.32
N TYR A 137 21.61 2.87 -6.09
CA TYR A 137 21.97 1.47 -6.30
C TYR A 137 22.91 1.37 -7.50
N ASN A 138 24.17 0.99 -7.23
CA ASN A 138 25.27 0.92 -8.19
C ASN A 138 25.66 2.26 -8.84
N LYS A 139 24.85 2.80 -9.76
CA LYS A 139 25.12 4.05 -10.48
C LYS A 139 23.84 4.67 -11.06
N LEU A 140 23.87 5.99 -11.27
CA LEU A 140 22.91 6.69 -12.12
C LEU A 140 23.60 7.13 -13.40
N ASP A 141 22.93 6.95 -14.53
CA ASP A 141 23.39 7.32 -15.87
C ASP A 141 22.50 8.45 -16.41
N GLU A 142 23.11 9.54 -16.87
CA GLU A 142 22.37 10.73 -17.35
C GLU A 142 21.45 10.44 -18.55
N LYS A 143 21.75 9.38 -19.33
CA LYS A 143 20.99 8.97 -20.52
C LYS A 143 20.04 7.83 -20.24
N LYS A 144 20.40 6.90 -19.35
CA LYS A 144 19.64 5.66 -19.11
C LYS A 144 18.87 5.64 -17.80
N GLY A 145 19.16 6.56 -16.88
CA GLY A 145 18.59 6.56 -15.53
C GLY A 145 19.32 5.56 -14.62
N GLY A 146 18.58 4.97 -13.69
CA GLY A 146 19.09 4.00 -12.73
C GLY A 146 18.18 3.81 -11.53
N LYS A 147 18.64 2.98 -10.58
CA LYS A 147 17.86 2.59 -9.41
C LYS A 147 18.30 3.37 -8.18
N ILE A 148 17.31 3.79 -7.40
CA ILE A 148 17.49 4.56 -6.17
C ILE A 148 16.73 3.86 -5.05
N LEU A 149 17.39 3.62 -3.94
CA LEU A 149 16.82 3.02 -2.75
C LEU A 149 16.39 4.11 -1.78
N TYR A 150 15.20 3.99 -1.21
CA TYR A 150 14.76 4.75 -0.05
C TYR A 150 14.80 3.88 1.19
N LYS A 151 15.40 4.42 2.25
CA LYS A 151 15.70 3.67 3.47
C LYS A 151 14.87 4.12 4.67
N ILE A 152 14.40 3.15 5.42
CA ILE A 152 13.88 3.33 6.78
C ILE A 152 14.75 2.50 7.71
N ASN A 153 15.16 3.06 8.84
CA ASN A 153 16.06 2.40 9.80
C ASN A 153 17.33 1.83 9.14
N ASN A 154 17.90 2.54 8.16
CA ASN A 154 19.05 2.11 7.34
C ASN A 154 18.83 0.84 6.48
N LYS A 155 17.60 0.32 6.38
CA LYS A 155 17.20 -0.78 5.50
C LYS A 155 16.50 -0.24 4.26
N ALA A 156 16.84 -0.76 3.09
CA ALA A 156 16.18 -0.37 1.85
C ALA A 156 14.76 -0.94 1.80
N CYS A 157 13.75 -0.07 1.79
CA CYS A 157 12.35 -0.48 1.78
C CYS A 157 11.67 -0.25 0.42
N VAL A 158 12.12 0.75 -0.34
CA VAL A 158 11.48 1.16 -1.60
C VAL A 158 12.55 1.39 -2.65
N ILE A 159 12.26 0.97 -3.88
CA ILE A 159 13.08 1.25 -5.07
C ILE A 159 12.33 2.24 -5.93
N PHE A 160 13.00 3.33 -6.31
CA PHE A 160 12.64 4.14 -7.46
C PHE A 160 13.49 3.66 -8.65
N ASP A 161 12.84 3.19 -9.71
CA ASP A 161 13.48 2.82 -10.96
C ASP A 161 13.25 3.93 -11.99
N LEU A 162 14.32 4.61 -12.39
CA LEU A 162 14.31 5.68 -13.40
C LEU A 162 14.87 5.12 -14.71
N TYR A 163 14.12 5.22 -15.80
CA TYR A 163 14.51 4.61 -17.07
C TYR A 163 13.84 5.28 -18.28
N LEU A 164 14.40 5.07 -19.47
CA LEU A 164 13.70 5.31 -20.73
C LEU A 164 12.86 4.09 -21.07
N ASP A 165 11.57 4.29 -21.32
CA ASP A 165 10.70 3.20 -21.75
C ASP A 165 10.90 2.80 -23.22
N GLU A 166 10.10 1.85 -23.68
CA GLU A 166 10.10 1.35 -25.07
C GLU A 166 9.86 2.45 -26.13
N ASN A 167 9.22 3.56 -25.76
CA ASN A 167 8.97 4.71 -26.61
C ASN A 167 9.99 5.84 -26.39
N LEU A 168 11.12 5.56 -25.72
CA LEU A 168 12.13 6.53 -25.31
C LEU A 168 11.59 7.65 -24.39
N GLN A 169 10.47 7.40 -23.72
CA GLN A 169 9.88 8.30 -22.75
C GLN A 169 10.48 8.04 -21.36
N ALA A 170 11.07 9.07 -20.78
CA ALA A 170 11.59 9.01 -19.42
C ALA A 170 10.47 8.77 -18.42
N SER A 171 10.67 7.71 -17.64
CA SER A 171 9.66 7.12 -16.77
C SER A 171 10.27 6.76 -15.43
N MET A 172 9.40 6.68 -14.43
CA MET A 172 9.70 6.21 -13.09
C MET A 172 8.71 5.12 -12.70
N GLN A 173 9.23 4.07 -12.07
CA GLN A 173 8.43 3.08 -11.35
C GLN A 173 8.86 3.04 -9.89
N ILE A 174 7.94 2.61 -9.03
CA ILE A 174 8.16 2.52 -7.60
C ILE A 174 7.74 1.11 -7.17
N SER A 175 8.60 0.45 -6.41
CA SER A 175 8.32 -0.87 -5.85
C SER A 175 8.76 -0.97 -4.40
N GLY A 176 8.05 -1.80 -3.64
CA GLY A 176 8.47 -2.23 -2.32
C GLY A 176 9.57 -3.27 -2.41
N MET A 177 10.50 -3.23 -1.44
CA MET A 177 11.49 -4.27 -1.22
C MET A 177 11.15 -4.96 0.09
N GLU A 178 10.69 -6.21 -0.01
CA GLU A 178 10.43 -7.03 1.16
C GLU A 178 11.73 -7.27 1.94
N ASN A 179 11.67 -7.04 3.25
CA ASN A 179 12.75 -7.34 4.17
C ASN A 179 12.19 -7.56 5.58
N LEU A 180 13.06 -7.91 6.53
CA LEU A 180 12.66 -8.24 7.90
C LEU A 180 12.35 -7.00 8.79
N ASP A 181 12.54 -5.78 8.29
CA ASP A 181 12.20 -4.57 9.04
C ASP A 181 10.68 -4.34 9.02
N LYS A 182 10.10 -4.31 10.21
CA LYS A 182 8.66 -4.15 10.41
C LYS A 182 8.13 -2.85 9.79
N ALA A 183 8.89 -1.75 9.85
CA ALA A 183 8.44 -0.48 9.29
C ALA A 183 8.47 -0.50 7.75
N CYS A 184 9.44 -1.19 7.14
CA CYS A 184 9.42 -1.43 5.69
C CYS A 184 8.20 -2.25 5.28
N MET A 185 7.92 -3.37 5.96
CA MET A 185 6.77 -4.23 5.64
C MET A 185 5.44 -3.48 5.77
N GLU A 186 5.27 -2.73 6.87
CA GLU A 186 4.08 -1.91 7.09
C GLU A 186 3.92 -0.82 6.02
N LEU A 187 5.02 -0.20 5.59
CA LEU A 187 5.00 0.78 4.51
C LEU A 187 4.51 0.15 3.20
N ILE A 188 5.15 -0.93 2.76
CA ILE A 188 4.88 -1.51 1.45
C ILE A 188 3.52 -2.22 1.39
N SER A 189 3.01 -2.70 2.53
CA SER A 189 1.66 -3.27 2.64
C SER A 189 0.55 -2.21 2.77
N SER A 190 0.89 -0.93 2.96
CA SER A 190 -0.14 0.11 3.10
C SER A 190 -0.86 0.37 1.77
N PRO A 191 -2.19 0.64 1.79
CA PRO A 191 -2.95 0.95 0.58
C PRO A 191 -2.38 2.13 -0.19
N GLU A 192 -1.99 3.19 0.54
CA GLU A 192 -1.41 4.39 -0.06
C GLU A 192 -0.12 4.09 -0.83
N PHE A 193 0.72 3.16 -0.34
CA PHE A 193 1.91 2.74 -1.07
C PHE A 193 1.59 1.82 -2.25
N LYS A 194 0.66 0.87 -2.07
CA LYS A 194 0.20 0.00 -3.14
C LYS A 194 -0.35 0.82 -4.31
N ASP A 195 -1.11 1.87 -4.03
CA ASP A 195 -1.59 2.83 -5.03
C ASP A 195 -0.46 3.57 -5.74
N LEU A 196 0.67 3.82 -5.06
CA LEU A 196 1.84 4.40 -5.71
C LEU A 196 2.56 3.39 -6.62
N SER A 197 2.60 2.12 -6.23
CA SER A 197 3.42 1.10 -6.89
C SER A 197 2.67 0.36 -8.00
N PHE A 198 1.35 0.22 -7.88
CA PHE A 198 0.53 -0.63 -8.74
C PHE A 198 -0.62 0.13 -9.40
N SER A 199 -0.99 -0.36 -10.58
CA SER A 199 -2.28 -0.13 -11.23
C SER A 199 -3.14 -1.39 -11.09
N LYS A 200 -4.38 -1.37 -11.59
CA LYS A 200 -5.24 -2.57 -11.58
C LYS A 200 -4.69 -3.75 -12.39
N LYS A 201 -3.71 -3.53 -13.27
CA LYS A 201 -3.20 -4.54 -14.21
C LYS A 201 -1.71 -4.82 -14.01
N ASP A 202 -0.90 -3.78 -13.86
CA ASP A 202 0.56 -3.87 -13.80
C ASP A 202 1.17 -2.84 -12.83
N MET A 203 2.50 -2.86 -12.69
CA MET A 203 3.23 -1.80 -11.99
C MET A 203 2.92 -0.42 -12.57
N ARG A 204 2.66 0.54 -11.70
CA ARG A 204 2.34 1.90 -12.10
C ARG A 204 3.58 2.61 -12.61
N LYS A 205 3.44 3.19 -13.80
CA LYS A 205 4.49 3.94 -14.48
C LYS A 205 4.15 5.42 -14.49
N TYR A 206 5.08 6.23 -14.01
CA TYR A 206 4.99 7.68 -13.96
C TYR A 206 5.86 8.28 -15.05
N LYS A 207 5.27 9.07 -15.95
CA LYS A 207 6.08 9.83 -16.91
C LYS A 207 6.76 10.99 -16.18
N LEU A 208 8.06 11.17 -16.43
CA LEU A 208 8.84 12.26 -15.83
C LEU A 208 8.70 13.59 -16.58
N LYS A 209 8.09 13.55 -17.77
CA LYS A 209 7.74 14.70 -18.60
C LYS A 209 6.27 14.57 -18.99
N ASN A 210 5.50 15.64 -18.79
CA ASN A 210 4.12 15.76 -19.28
C ASN A 210 4.08 15.85 -20.80
#